data_AF-A0A0N1PJ40-F1
#
_entry.id   AF-A0A0N1PJ40-F1
#
_cell.length_a   1.000
_cell.length_b   1.000
_cell.length_c   1.000
_cell.angle_alpha   90.00
_cell.angle_beta   90.00
_cell.angle_gamma   90.00
#
_symmetry.space_group_name_H-M   'P 1'
#
loop_
_entity.id
_entity.type
_entity.pdbx_description
1 polymer ?
#
loop_
_entity_poly.entity_id
_entity_poly.type
_entity_poly.pdbx_seq_one_letter_code
_entity_poly.pdbx_strand_id
1 'polypeptide(L)'
;MFLAPYTIITFPFLFAVMFGDLGHGAIMAAFGFWMCYKEKPLQAKKIDSEIWNIFFGGRYIILLMGLFSMYTGLIYNDIFSKSLNIFGSSWRNNYKNDTLVTNKLLQLNPDSEDYIQTPYPFGIDPVWQLAESNKIIFMNAYKMKISIIIGVFHMLFGVCMSLWNHIYFKRRISIYVEFIPQIVFLMVLFFYMVLLMFIKWTTYGPTPGHFGDPSVIKTSGYCAPSVLITFINMMLFKRDENARPQCDEVMFAGQIGLQKFFVVVALLCVPVMLFGKPYFIMQEQKKRAQSQPLQNTETAENGAAAGAVQPANPHDNEEISEVFIHQVANEQTAT
;
A
#
# COMPACT_ATOMS: atom_id res chain seq x y z
N MET A 1 6.24 15.57 -14.37
CA MET A 1 6.05 16.77 -13.52
C MET A 1 4.91 16.61 -12.50
N PHE A 2 3.77 15.98 -12.85
CA PHE A 2 2.63 15.82 -11.92
C PHE A 2 2.89 14.99 -10.65
N LEU A 3 3.93 14.14 -10.60
CA LEU A 3 4.23 13.31 -9.43
C LEU A 3 4.97 14.07 -8.30
N ALA A 4 5.77 15.08 -8.65
CA ALA A 4 6.58 15.85 -7.70
C ALA A 4 5.79 16.44 -6.51
N PRO A 5 4.62 17.10 -6.69
CA PRO A 5 3.87 17.65 -5.56
C PRO A 5 3.40 16.58 -4.56
N TYR A 6 3.11 15.37 -5.02
CA TYR A 6 2.66 14.29 -4.14
C TYR A 6 3.83 13.65 -3.40
N THR A 7 4.95 13.41 -4.10
CA THR A 7 6.17 12.85 -3.50
C THR A 7 6.69 13.71 -2.36
N ILE A 8 6.54 15.04 -2.41
CA ILE A 8 6.95 15.94 -1.33
C ILE A 8 6.33 15.55 0.02
N ILE A 9 5.10 15.02 0.03
CA ILE A 9 4.40 14.60 1.24
C ILE A 9 4.45 13.08 1.45
N THR A 10 4.20 12.29 0.42
CA THR A 10 4.08 10.83 0.55
C THR A 10 5.41 10.18 0.90
N PHE A 11 6.53 10.65 0.35
CA PHE A 11 7.84 10.07 0.66
C PHE A 11 8.21 10.26 2.14
N PRO A 12 8.17 11.48 2.71
CA PRO A 12 8.43 11.66 4.13
C PRO A 12 7.44 10.94 5.06
N PHE A 13 6.17 10.81 4.66
CA PHE A 13 5.18 10.05 5.41
C PHE A 13 5.48 8.54 5.42
N LEU A 14 5.82 7.94 4.28
CA LEU A 14 6.19 6.53 4.21
C LEU A 14 7.49 6.25 4.98
N PHE A 15 8.46 7.16 4.91
CA PHE A 15 9.65 7.11 5.75
C PHE A 15 9.28 7.10 7.25
N ALA A 16 8.37 7.96 7.67
CA ALA A 16 7.93 8.03 9.05
C ALA A 16 7.26 6.73 9.54
N VAL A 17 6.44 6.09 8.70
CA VAL A 17 5.84 4.78 9.04
C VAL A 17 6.90 3.70 9.28
N MET A 18 8.04 3.77 8.57
CA MET A 18 9.16 2.85 8.76
C MET A 18 10.03 3.20 9.98
N PHE A 19 10.27 4.49 10.24
CA PHE A 19 11.17 4.96 11.29
C PHE A 19 10.49 5.03 12.66
N GLY A 20 9.26 5.55 12.71
CA GLY A 20 8.25 5.27 13.75
C GLY A 20 8.64 5.50 15.21
N ASP A 21 9.56 6.42 15.51
CA ASP A 21 10.00 6.73 16.89
C ASP A 21 9.91 8.24 17.13
N LEU A 22 9.28 8.62 18.25
CA LEU A 22 9.11 10.03 18.64
C LEU A 22 10.44 10.69 19.02
N GLY A 23 11.28 9.99 19.78
CA GLY A 23 12.55 10.51 20.30
C GLY A 23 13.56 10.74 19.18
N HIS A 24 13.79 9.70 18.37
CA HIS A 24 14.68 9.82 17.22
C HIS A 24 14.13 10.79 16.16
N GLY A 25 12.81 10.79 15.93
CA GLY A 25 12.14 11.74 15.04
C GLY A 25 12.32 13.20 15.49
N ALA A 26 12.27 13.47 16.81
CA ALA A 26 12.50 14.81 17.35
C ALA A 26 13.94 15.29 17.14
N ILE A 27 14.94 14.39 17.27
CA ILE A 27 16.34 14.73 16.98
C ILE A 27 16.50 15.07 15.49
N MET A 28 15.92 14.26 14.60
CA MET A 28 15.94 14.53 13.16
C MET A 28 15.24 15.85 12.80
N ALA A 29 14.08 16.13 13.40
CA ALA A 29 13.34 17.38 13.21
C ALA A 29 14.14 18.59 13.70
N ALA A 30 14.78 18.50 14.86
CA ALA A 30 15.63 19.56 15.41
C ALA A 30 16.82 19.86 14.49
N PHE A 31 17.49 18.81 13.98
CA PHE A 31 18.58 18.96 13.01
C PHE A 31 18.11 19.59 11.69
N GLY A 32 17.00 19.11 11.12
CA GLY A 32 16.38 19.69 9.93
C GLY A 32 15.98 21.15 10.12
N PHE A 33 15.40 21.48 11.28
CA PHE A 33 15.00 22.84 11.64
C PHE A 33 16.21 23.76 11.76
N TRP A 34 17.29 23.32 12.41
CA TRP A 34 18.53 24.08 12.52
C TRP A 34 19.12 24.41 11.14
N MET A 35 19.14 23.46 10.21
CA MET A 35 19.59 23.68 8.83
C MET A 35 18.71 24.69 8.08
N CYS A 36 17.38 24.63 8.26
CA CYS A 36 16.46 25.59 7.66
C CYS A 36 16.62 27.00 8.26
N TYR A 37 16.81 27.11 9.57
CA TYR A 37 16.97 28.39 10.26
C TYR A 37 18.28 29.09 9.90
N LYS A 38 19.37 28.33 9.69
CA LYS A 38 20.70 28.85 9.34
C LYS A 38 21.02 28.74 7.85
N GLU A 39 20.03 28.76 6.96
CA GLU A 39 20.26 28.55 5.52
C GLU A 39 21.24 29.56 4.90
N LYS A 40 21.10 30.86 5.18
CA LYS A 40 21.95 31.92 4.61
C LYS A 40 23.43 31.79 5.01
N PRO A 41 23.79 31.66 6.30
CA PRO A 41 25.19 31.49 6.69
C PRO A 41 25.78 30.13 6.29
N LEU A 42 24.98 29.06 6.21
CA LEU A 42 25.45 27.74 5.79
C LEU A 42 25.71 27.68 4.28
N GLN A 43 24.86 28.32 3.47
CA GLN A 43 25.05 28.44 2.03
C GLN A 43 26.28 29.28 1.69
N ALA A 44 26.57 30.33 2.47
CA ALA A 44 27.74 31.18 2.29
C ALA A 44 29.07 30.46 2.59
N LYS A 45 29.05 29.41 3.43
CA LYS A 45 30.26 28.67 3.83
C LYS A 45 30.83 27.73 2.77
N LYS A 46 30.12 27.48 1.66
CA LYS A 46 30.53 26.62 0.53
C LYS A 46 31.36 25.40 1.00
N ILE A 47 30.71 24.51 1.74
CA ILE A 47 31.34 23.31 2.27
C ILE A 47 31.53 22.31 1.13
N ASP A 48 32.76 21.87 0.90
CA ASP A 48 33.14 21.02 -0.25
C ASP A 48 32.77 19.54 -0.09
N SER A 49 32.18 19.13 1.05
CA SER A 49 31.78 17.72 1.22
C SER A 49 30.48 17.42 0.46
N GLU A 50 30.56 16.43 -0.43
CA GLU A 50 29.43 15.99 -1.26
C GLU A 50 28.23 15.55 -0.40
N ILE A 51 28.49 14.84 0.69
CA ILE A 51 27.48 14.41 1.66
C ILE A 51 26.73 15.63 2.23
N TRP A 52 27.45 16.69 2.64
CA TRP A 52 26.81 17.88 3.18
C TRP A 52 25.93 18.58 2.15
N ASN A 53 26.37 18.66 0.90
CA ASN A 53 25.60 19.29 -0.17
C ASN A 53 24.30 18.52 -0.47
N ILE A 54 24.30 17.19 -0.39
CA ILE A 54 23.08 16.36 -0.52
C ILE A 54 22.10 16.66 0.65
N PHE A 55 22.58 16.65 1.89
CA PHE A 55 21.75 16.90 3.08
C PHE A 55 21.19 18.34 3.09
N PHE A 56 22.02 19.33 2.76
CA PHE A 56 21.61 20.73 2.70
C PHE A 56 20.60 21.01 1.56
N GLY A 57 20.77 20.33 0.41
CA GLY A 57 19.79 20.33 -0.68
C GLY A 57 18.44 19.76 -0.26
N GLY A 58 18.45 18.71 0.58
CA GLY A 58 17.26 18.04 1.12
C GLY A 58 16.71 18.60 2.44
N ARG A 59 17.15 19.77 2.92
CA ARG A 59 16.82 20.30 4.27
C ARG A 59 15.33 20.28 4.63
N TYR A 60 14.45 20.65 3.71
CA TYR A 60 13.00 20.64 3.94
C TYR A 60 12.43 19.22 4.00
N ILE A 61 12.98 18.29 3.20
CA ILE A 61 12.58 16.88 3.21
C ILE A 61 12.97 16.26 4.56
N ILE A 62 14.18 16.54 5.06
CA ILE A 62 14.64 16.06 6.37
C ILE A 62 13.78 16.60 7.51
N LEU A 63 13.44 17.88 7.48
CA LEU A 63 12.53 18.48 8.47
C LEU A 63 11.15 17.77 8.44
N LEU A 64 10.60 17.56 7.25
CA LEU A 64 9.29 16.92 7.09
C LEU A 64 9.31 15.43 7.50
N MET A 65 10.40 14.71 7.20
CA MET A 65 10.64 13.33 7.66
C MET A 65 10.67 13.25 9.19
N GLY A 66 11.36 14.19 9.85
CA GLY A 66 11.40 14.27 11.31
C GLY A 66 10.02 14.54 11.91
N LEU A 67 9.27 15.50 11.38
CA LEU A 67 7.94 15.85 11.88
C LEU A 67 6.92 14.71 11.71
N PHE A 68 6.89 14.05 10.54
CA PHE A 68 6.03 12.88 10.37
C PHE A 68 6.49 11.69 11.23
N SER A 69 7.80 11.51 11.45
CA SER A 69 8.29 10.49 12.38
C SER A 69 7.80 10.75 13.80
N MET A 70 7.81 12.01 14.25
CA MET A 70 7.23 12.35 15.56
C MET A 70 5.75 12.00 15.63
N TYR A 71 4.97 12.32 14.58
CA TYR A 71 3.55 11.96 14.52
C TYR A 71 3.33 10.43 14.57
N THR A 72 4.04 9.66 13.73
CA THR A 72 3.91 8.20 13.72
C THR A 72 4.42 7.54 14.99
N GLY A 73 5.49 8.06 15.60
CA GLY A 73 6.01 7.61 16.89
C GLY A 73 5.02 7.86 18.04
N LEU A 74 4.26 8.96 17.99
CA LEU A 74 3.15 9.21 18.90
C LEU A 74 2.00 8.22 18.70
N ILE A 75 1.66 7.88 17.45
CA ILE A 75 0.63 6.86 17.13
C ILE A 75 1.07 5.47 17.59
N TYR A 76 2.35 5.12 17.42
CA TYR A 76 2.92 3.88 17.94
C TYR A 76 3.15 3.88 19.46
N ASN A 77 3.04 5.06 20.08
CA ASN A 77 3.30 5.28 21.49
C ASN A 77 4.69 4.78 21.91
N ASP A 78 5.72 5.12 21.12
CA ASP A 78 7.11 4.75 21.37
C ASP A 78 8.04 5.97 21.36
N ILE A 79 8.70 6.19 22.50
CA ILE A 79 9.75 7.18 22.71
C ILE A 79 11.00 6.47 23.26
N PHE A 80 12.06 6.36 22.46
CA PHE A 80 13.29 5.66 22.85
C PHE A 80 13.04 4.27 23.47
N SER A 81 12.14 3.48 22.87
CA SER A 81 11.72 2.15 23.36
C SER A 81 10.91 2.17 24.67
N LYS A 82 10.28 3.30 25.04
CA LYS A 82 9.39 3.45 26.19
C LYS A 82 8.03 3.99 25.73
N SER A 83 6.96 3.63 26.43
CA SER A 83 5.61 4.12 26.13
C SER A 83 5.18 5.27 27.04
N LEU A 84 4.38 6.19 26.51
CA LEU A 84 3.81 7.32 27.25
C LEU A 84 2.39 6.98 27.73
N ASN A 85 2.15 7.06 29.03
CA ASN A 85 0.81 6.91 29.61
C ASN A 85 0.12 8.28 29.74
N ILE A 86 -0.47 8.76 28.65
CA ILE A 86 -1.07 10.11 28.58
C ILE A 86 -2.54 10.09 29.05
N PHE A 87 -3.32 9.11 28.60
CA PHE A 87 -4.78 9.05 28.85
C PHE A 87 -5.21 7.99 29.88
N GLY A 88 -4.26 7.22 30.43
CA GLY A 88 -4.56 6.05 31.26
C GLY A 88 -4.81 4.81 30.40
N SER A 89 -4.24 3.66 30.80
CA SER A 89 -4.46 2.39 30.11
C SER A 89 -5.91 1.91 30.29
N SER A 90 -6.46 1.30 29.24
CA SER A 90 -7.78 0.65 29.29
C SER A 90 -7.73 -0.76 29.87
N TRP A 91 -6.56 -1.21 30.30
CA TRP A 91 -6.33 -2.50 30.94
C TRP A 91 -6.10 -2.35 32.44
N ARG A 92 -6.67 -3.27 33.21
CA ARG A 92 -6.57 -3.31 34.67
C ARG A 92 -6.07 -4.68 35.11
N ASN A 93 -5.28 -4.67 36.18
CA ASN A 93 -4.85 -5.90 36.83
C ASN A 93 -5.82 -6.21 38.00
N ASN A 94 -6.65 -7.23 37.83
CA ASN A 94 -7.60 -7.67 38.86
C ASN A 94 -7.07 -8.86 39.70
N TYR A 95 -5.80 -9.26 39.53
CA TYR A 95 -5.21 -10.34 40.33
C TYR A 95 -4.93 -9.90 41.77
N LYS A 96 -5.08 -10.84 42.72
CA LYS A 96 -4.71 -10.62 44.12
C LYS A 96 -3.18 -10.54 44.28
N ASN A 97 -2.73 -9.83 45.31
CA ASN A 97 -1.29 -9.66 45.59
C ASN A 97 -0.56 -11.01 45.76
N ASP A 98 -1.17 -12.00 46.42
CA ASP A 98 -0.56 -13.33 46.62
C ASP A 98 -0.25 -14.03 45.29
N THR A 99 -1.17 -13.91 44.32
CA THR A 99 -0.99 -14.46 42.96
C THR A 99 0.08 -13.72 42.16
N LEU A 100 0.26 -12.41 42.40
CA LEU A 100 1.28 -11.59 41.73
C LEU A 100 2.70 -11.88 42.24
N VAL A 101 2.85 -12.20 43.53
CA VAL A 101 4.15 -12.55 44.11
C VAL A 101 4.57 -13.96 43.69
N THR A 102 3.61 -14.88 43.53
CA THR A 102 3.88 -16.28 43.20
C THR A 102 4.20 -16.49 41.72
N ASN A 103 3.57 -15.73 40.82
CA ASN A 103 3.66 -15.96 39.37
C ASN A 103 4.43 -14.83 38.67
N LYS A 104 5.47 -15.21 37.92
CA LYS A 104 6.27 -14.26 37.12
C LYS A 104 5.58 -13.78 35.84
N LEU A 105 4.72 -14.62 35.26
CA LEU A 105 3.98 -14.33 34.03
C LEU A 105 2.50 -14.65 34.23
N LEU A 106 1.65 -13.66 33.98
CA LEU A 106 0.20 -13.77 34.05
C LEU A 106 -0.39 -13.18 32.77
N GLN A 107 -1.49 -13.77 32.29
CA GLN A 107 -2.18 -13.32 31.09
C GLN A 107 -3.53 -12.72 31.47
N LEU A 108 -3.71 -11.44 31.17
CA LEU A 108 -5.01 -10.77 31.33
C LEU A 108 -5.99 -11.30 30.28
N ASN A 109 -7.23 -11.54 30.70
CA ASN A 109 -8.26 -12.01 29.79
C ASN A 109 -9.06 -10.83 29.23
N PRO A 110 -9.03 -10.56 27.91
CA PRO A 110 -9.83 -9.47 27.34
C PRO A 110 -11.35 -9.65 27.51
N ASP A 111 -11.84 -10.89 27.71
CA ASP A 111 -13.27 -11.19 27.90
C ASP A 111 -13.76 -11.00 29.35
N SER A 112 -12.85 -10.74 30.29
CA SER A 112 -13.17 -10.49 31.70
C SER A 112 -13.23 -8.99 32.01
N GLU A 113 -13.36 -8.64 33.29
CA GLU A 113 -13.23 -7.25 33.78
C GLU A 113 -11.80 -6.69 33.68
N ASP A 114 -10.82 -7.47 33.18
CA ASP A 114 -9.43 -7.02 33.00
C ASP A 114 -9.29 -5.97 31.88
N TYR A 115 -10.21 -5.98 30.91
CA TYR A 115 -10.28 -4.99 29.84
C TYR A 115 -11.58 -4.18 29.94
N ILE A 116 -11.46 -2.85 29.96
CA ILE A 116 -12.58 -1.92 30.13
C ILE A 116 -13.50 -1.87 28.89
N GLN A 117 -13.18 -2.59 27.82
CA GLN A 117 -13.91 -2.60 26.53
C GLN A 117 -13.94 -1.25 25.82
N THR A 118 -13.04 -0.34 26.21
CA THR A 118 -12.85 0.95 25.56
C THR A 118 -11.47 0.97 24.90
N PRO A 119 -11.35 1.37 23.62
CA PRO A 119 -10.04 1.53 22.99
C PRO A 119 -9.31 2.75 23.57
N TYR A 120 -7.98 2.71 23.55
CA TYR A 120 -7.16 3.85 23.96
C TYR A 120 -7.42 5.05 23.02
N PRO A 121 -7.65 6.27 23.53
CA PRO A 121 -8.12 7.39 22.71
C PRO A 121 -7.18 7.81 21.57
N PHE A 122 -5.87 7.61 21.74
CA PHE A 122 -4.88 8.07 20.76
C PHE A 122 -3.65 7.17 20.71
N GLY A 123 -3.47 6.47 19.59
CA GLY A 123 -2.34 5.55 19.39
C GLY A 123 -2.53 4.21 20.07
N ILE A 124 -1.43 3.54 20.38
CA ILE A 124 -1.43 2.20 20.99
C ILE A 124 -1.42 2.32 22.53
N ASP A 125 -2.20 1.45 23.19
CA ASP A 125 -2.26 1.42 24.66
C ASP A 125 -0.86 1.15 25.26
N PRO A 126 -0.41 1.96 26.24
CA PRO A 126 0.90 1.80 26.88
C PRO A 126 1.15 0.40 27.47
N VAL A 127 0.11 -0.32 27.87
CA VAL A 127 0.23 -1.66 28.47
C VAL A 127 0.97 -2.65 27.58
N TRP A 128 0.87 -2.49 26.25
CA TRP A 128 1.52 -3.39 25.30
C TRP A 128 3.05 -3.29 25.36
N GLN A 129 3.61 -2.17 25.81
CA GLN A 129 5.05 -2.05 26.02
C GLN A 129 5.53 -2.79 27.26
N LEU A 130 4.65 -2.96 28.27
CA LEU A 130 4.92 -3.75 29.47
C LEU A 130 4.73 -5.26 29.23
N ALA A 131 3.95 -5.64 28.22
CA ALA A 131 3.66 -7.04 27.89
C ALA A 131 4.85 -7.74 27.21
N GLU A 132 5.89 -8.08 27.96
CA GLU A 132 7.16 -8.65 27.46
C GLU A 132 6.95 -9.86 26.53
N SER A 133 6.03 -10.76 26.86
CA SER A 133 5.78 -12.01 26.12
C SER A 133 5.04 -11.79 24.80
N ASN A 134 4.05 -10.89 24.77
CA ASN A 134 3.09 -10.80 23.68
C ASN A 134 3.21 -9.52 22.82
N LYS A 135 4.04 -8.54 23.22
CA LYS A 135 4.19 -7.26 22.50
C LYS A 135 4.56 -7.44 21.03
N ILE A 136 5.50 -8.34 20.75
CA ILE A 136 6.06 -8.52 19.40
C ILE A 136 4.98 -9.10 18.48
N ILE A 137 4.22 -10.07 18.96
CA ILE A 137 3.15 -10.72 18.20
C ILE A 137 2.06 -9.69 17.84
N PHE A 138 1.64 -8.87 18.80
CA PHE A 138 0.66 -7.83 18.57
C PHE A 138 1.16 -6.74 17.61
N MET A 139 2.35 -6.18 17.88
CA MET A 139 2.91 -5.07 17.09
C MET A 139 3.22 -5.50 15.65
N ASN A 140 3.72 -6.72 15.43
CA ASN A 140 3.99 -7.23 14.09
C ASN A 140 2.69 -7.42 13.29
N ALA A 141 1.67 -8.01 13.92
CA ALA A 141 0.37 -8.17 13.28
C ALA A 141 -0.30 -6.82 12.96
N TYR A 142 -0.15 -5.83 13.85
CA TYR A 142 -0.64 -4.47 13.62
C TYR A 142 0.11 -3.79 12.46
N LYS A 143 1.45 -3.75 12.51
CA LYS A 143 2.29 -3.12 11.48
C LYS A 143 2.05 -3.74 10.11
N MET A 144 1.99 -5.07 10.02
CA MET A 144 1.69 -5.77 8.76
C MET A 144 0.37 -5.29 8.13
N LYS A 145 -0.72 -5.23 8.91
CA LYS A 145 -2.03 -4.80 8.40
C LYS A 145 -2.03 -3.33 7.97
N ILE A 146 -1.43 -2.44 8.77
CA ILE A 146 -1.33 -1.02 8.43
C ILE A 146 -0.48 -0.82 7.17
N SER A 147 0.64 -1.54 7.01
CA SER A 147 1.47 -1.48 5.80
C SER A 147 0.68 -1.89 4.55
N ILE A 148 -0.13 -2.95 4.64
CA ILE A 148 -1.00 -3.37 3.54
C ILE A 148 -2.04 -2.29 3.23
N ILE A 149 -2.72 -1.74 4.22
CA ILE A 149 -3.75 -0.70 4.03
C ILE A 149 -3.14 0.53 3.34
N ILE A 150 -2.04 1.07 3.89
CA ILE A 150 -1.36 2.24 3.32
C ILE A 150 -0.87 1.93 1.89
N GLY A 151 -0.30 0.75 1.65
CA GLY A 151 0.17 0.33 0.33
C GLY A 151 -0.95 0.31 -0.72
N VAL A 152 -2.11 -0.27 -0.39
CA VAL A 152 -3.25 -0.34 -1.31
C VAL A 152 -3.80 1.05 -1.64
N PHE A 153 -3.95 1.93 -0.64
CA PHE A 153 -4.36 3.32 -0.90
C PHE A 153 -3.33 4.09 -1.73
N HIS A 154 -2.04 3.89 -1.49
CA HIS A 154 -0.97 4.53 -2.25
C HIS A 154 -0.96 4.06 -3.73
N MET A 155 -1.13 2.75 -3.97
CA MET A 155 -1.26 2.21 -5.33
C MET A 155 -2.53 2.72 -6.03
N LEU A 156 -3.67 2.74 -5.32
CA LEU A 156 -4.94 3.25 -5.85
C LEU A 156 -4.82 4.71 -6.29
N PHE A 157 -4.20 5.54 -5.44
CA PHE A 157 -3.89 6.93 -5.76
C PHE A 157 -3.01 7.05 -7.02
N GLY A 158 -1.97 6.22 -7.14
CA GLY A 158 -1.11 6.18 -8.33
C GLY A 158 -1.86 5.87 -9.64
N VAL A 159 -2.79 4.90 -9.60
CA VAL A 159 -3.63 4.56 -10.76
C VAL A 159 -4.64 5.68 -11.07
N CYS A 160 -5.23 6.33 -10.06
CA CYS A 160 -6.09 7.50 -10.29
C CYS A 160 -5.34 8.65 -10.99
N MET A 161 -4.06 8.84 -10.70
CA MET A 161 -3.23 9.84 -11.39
C MET A 161 -2.96 9.46 -12.86
N SER A 162 -2.87 8.17 -13.18
CA SER A 162 -2.71 7.73 -14.58
C SER A 162 -3.93 8.08 -15.42
N LEU A 163 -5.15 8.05 -14.86
CA LEU A 163 -6.36 8.53 -15.55
C LEU A 163 -6.22 9.98 -15.99
N TRP A 164 -5.76 10.86 -15.10
CA TRP A 164 -5.60 12.28 -15.42
C TRP A 164 -4.61 12.48 -16.57
N ASN A 165 -3.56 11.65 -16.60
CA ASN A 165 -2.58 11.63 -17.68
C ASN A 165 -3.22 11.23 -19.03
N HIS A 166 -4.01 10.16 -19.05
CA HIS A 166 -4.68 9.70 -20.27
C HIS A 166 -5.75 10.67 -20.78
N ILE A 167 -6.46 11.35 -19.88
CA ILE A 167 -7.41 12.41 -20.22
C ILE A 167 -6.68 13.61 -20.85
N TYR A 168 -5.59 14.07 -20.23
CA TYR A 168 -4.80 15.21 -20.73
C TYR A 168 -4.25 14.95 -22.14
N PHE A 169 -3.65 13.77 -22.36
CA PHE A 169 -3.11 13.37 -23.66
C PHE A 169 -4.18 12.87 -24.66
N LYS A 170 -5.47 12.91 -24.30
CA LYS A 170 -6.61 12.48 -25.12
C LYS A 170 -6.50 11.05 -25.67
N ARG A 171 -5.77 10.16 -24.99
CA ARG A 171 -5.57 8.75 -25.39
C ARG A 171 -6.71 7.88 -24.87
N ARG A 172 -7.89 7.99 -25.50
CA ARG A 172 -9.12 7.30 -25.07
C ARG A 172 -8.98 5.77 -25.02
N ILE A 173 -8.22 5.18 -25.93
CA ILE A 173 -8.00 3.72 -25.98
C ILE A 173 -7.29 3.23 -24.71
N SER A 174 -6.26 3.93 -24.25
CA SER A 174 -5.55 3.60 -23.01
C SER A 174 -6.45 3.66 -21.78
N ILE A 175 -7.47 4.53 -21.76
CA ILE A 175 -8.42 4.57 -20.64
C ILE A 175 -9.20 3.25 -20.54
N TYR A 176 -9.72 2.74 -21.66
CA TYR A 176 -10.53 1.51 -21.64
C TYR A 176 -9.72 0.22 -21.49
N VAL A 177 -8.50 0.20 -22.01
CA VAL A 177 -7.68 -1.01 -22.10
C VAL A 177 -6.68 -1.16 -20.95
N GLU A 178 -6.22 -0.04 -20.38
CA GLU A 178 -5.21 -0.02 -19.31
C GLU A 178 -5.84 0.44 -18.00
N PHE A 179 -6.39 1.66 -17.95
CA PHE A 179 -6.89 2.22 -16.69
C PHE A 179 -8.08 1.43 -16.11
N ILE A 180 -9.12 1.13 -16.90
CA ILE A 180 -10.31 0.43 -16.40
C ILE A 180 -9.99 -0.98 -15.88
N PRO A 181 -9.27 -1.84 -16.62
CA PRO A 181 -8.89 -3.15 -16.09
C PRO A 181 -7.98 -3.05 -14.88
N GLN A 182 -7.05 -2.09 -14.85
CA GLN A 182 -6.13 -1.89 -13.72
C GLN A 182 -6.86 -1.46 -12.44
N ILE A 183 -7.80 -0.51 -12.52
CA ILE A 183 -8.59 -0.07 -11.36
C ILE A 183 -9.52 -1.19 -10.88
N VAL A 184 -10.19 -1.91 -11.79
CA VAL A 184 -11.07 -3.03 -11.44
C VAL A 184 -10.27 -4.14 -10.76
N PHE A 185 -9.13 -4.54 -11.33
CA PHE A 185 -8.26 -5.55 -10.75
C PHE A 185 -7.78 -5.19 -9.33
N LEU A 186 -7.31 -3.95 -9.13
CA LEU A 186 -6.84 -3.48 -7.83
C LEU A 186 -7.98 -3.43 -6.79
N MET A 187 -9.17 -2.98 -7.19
CA MET A 187 -10.32 -2.88 -6.29
C MET A 187 -10.85 -4.25 -5.88
N VAL A 188 -10.92 -5.19 -6.82
CA VAL A 188 -11.52 -6.51 -6.62
C VAL A 188 -10.64 -7.43 -5.76
N LEU A 189 -9.31 -7.30 -5.86
CA LEU A 189 -8.38 -8.12 -5.07
C LEU A 189 -7.91 -7.43 -3.80
N PHE A 190 -7.20 -6.31 -3.98
CA PHE A 190 -6.45 -5.70 -2.89
C PHE A 190 -7.32 -4.79 -2.01
N PHE A 191 -8.22 -4.01 -2.61
CA PHE A 191 -9.15 -3.19 -1.83
C PHE A 191 -10.17 -4.06 -1.09
N TYR A 192 -10.65 -5.15 -1.70
CA TYR A 192 -11.47 -6.14 -1.00
C TYR A 192 -10.76 -6.74 0.22
N MET A 193 -9.47 -7.09 0.11
CA MET A 193 -8.68 -7.54 1.25
C MET A 193 -8.62 -6.49 2.38
N VAL A 194 -8.46 -5.21 2.04
CA VAL A 194 -8.52 -4.12 3.03
C VAL A 194 -9.89 -4.04 3.71
N LEU A 195 -10.99 -4.18 2.95
CA LEU A 195 -12.34 -4.24 3.52
C LEU A 195 -12.51 -5.41 4.49
N LEU A 196 -11.97 -6.59 4.17
CA LEU A 196 -11.98 -7.74 5.09
C LEU A 196 -11.23 -7.45 6.39
N MET A 197 -10.15 -6.67 6.37
CA MET A 197 -9.44 -6.26 7.59
C MET A 197 -10.31 -5.36 8.47
N PHE A 198 -11.03 -4.40 7.88
CA PHE A 198 -11.96 -3.54 8.62
C PHE A 198 -13.15 -4.32 9.19
N ILE A 199 -13.77 -5.19 8.38
CA ILE A 199 -14.84 -6.09 8.85
C ILE A 199 -14.35 -6.93 10.02
N LYS A 200 -13.14 -7.51 9.90
CA LYS A 200 -12.55 -8.28 11.00
C LYS A 200 -12.38 -7.44 12.27
N TRP A 201 -11.89 -6.21 12.14
CA TRP A 201 -11.68 -5.31 13.29
C TRP A 201 -12.99 -4.84 13.96
N THR A 202 -14.10 -4.77 13.22
CA THR A 202 -15.40 -4.34 13.76
C THR A 202 -16.28 -5.48 14.27
N THR A 203 -16.16 -6.67 13.67
CA THR A 203 -17.08 -7.79 13.93
C THR A 203 -16.56 -8.77 14.97
N TYR A 204 -15.23 -8.91 15.08
CA TYR A 204 -14.63 -9.84 16.03
C TYR A 204 -13.97 -9.09 17.18
N GLY A 205 -14.44 -9.36 18.39
CA GLY A 205 -13.94 -8.69 19.59
C GLY A 205 -14.24 -9.48 20.85
N PRO A 206 -13.55 -9.15 21.95
CA PRO A 206 -13.90 -9.66 23.27
C PRO A 206 -15.18 -9.02 23.78
N THR A 207 -16.01 -9.72 24.56
CA THR A 207 -17.21 -9.13 25.18
C THR A 207 -17.47 -9.73 26.56
N PRO A 208 -17.66 -8.91 27.62
CA PRO A 208 -17.84 -9.39 28.98
C PRO A 208 -19.12 -10.22 29.15
N GLY A 209 -19.01 -11.36 29.86
CA GLY A 209 -20.16 -12.17 30.26
C GLY A 209 -20.66 -13.19 29.22
N HIS A 210 -19.86 -13.48 28.20
CA HIS A 210 -20.28 -14.29 27.04
C HIS A 210 -19.84 -15.77 27.06
N PHE A 211 -19.37 -16.27 28.21
CA PHE A 211 -19.14 -17.70 28.42
C PHE A 211 -20.49 -18.43 28.58
N GLY A 212 -21.08 -18.89 27.48
CA GLY A 212 -22.25 -19.78 27.53
C GLY A 212 -23.20 -19.73 26.34
N ASP A 213 -23.22 -18.65 25.56
CA ASP A 213 -24.14 -18.52 24.41
C ASP A 213 -23.50 -18.97 23.08
N PRO A 214 -24.04 -20.01 22.42
CA PRO A 214 -23.47 -20.56 21.18
C PRO A 214 -23.46 -19.57 20.00
N SER A 215 -24.37 -18.60 19.99
CA SER A 215 -24.45 -17.59 18.93
C SER A 215 -23.31 -16.59 18.98
N VAL A 216 -22.70 -16.38 20.15
CA VAL A 216 -21.71 -15.31 20.37
C VAL A 216 -20.27 -15.82 20.37
N ILE A 217 -20.07 -17.14 20.55
CA ILE A 217 -18.77 -17.79 20.29
C ILE A 217 -18.29 -17.51 18.86
N LYS A 218 -19.22 -17.42 17.91
CA LYS A 218 -18.95 -17.19 16.48
C LYS A 218 -18.24 -15.87 16.19
N THR A 219 -18.49 -14.83 16.99
CA THR A 219 -17.87 -13.50 16.85
C THR A 219 -16.70 -13.27 17.82
N SER A 220 -16.34 -14.28 18.62
CA SER A 220 -15.21 -14.18 19.55
C SER A 220 -13.85 -14.24 18.84
N GLY A 221 -12.79 -13.85 19.55
CA GLY A 221 -11.40 -14.01 19.07
C GLY A 221 -11.02 -15.45 18.71
N TYR A 222 -11.72 -16.45 19.25
CA TYR A 222 -11.52 -17.87 18.93
C TYR A 222 -11.95 -18.23 17.51
N CYS A 223 -13.01 -17.61 16.98
CA CYS A 223 -13.49 -17.89 15.62
C CYS A 223 -12.96 -16.88 14.58
N ALA A 224 -12.12 -15.92 14.98
CA ALA A 224 -11.63 -14.86 14.10
C ALA A 224 -10.70 -15.40 12.99
N PRO A 225 -11.11 -15.39 11.70
CA PRO A 225 -10.32 -15.98 10.62
C PRO A 225 -9.09 -15.12 10.31
N SER A 226 -8.03 -15.72 9.78
CA SER A 226 -6.89 -14.94 9.27
C SER A 226 -7.20 -14.43 7.85
N VAL A 227 -7.13 -13.11 7.69
CA VAL A 227 -7.47 -12.42 6.42
C VAL A 227 -6.55 -12.89 5.28
N LEU A 228 -5.27 -13.13 5.58
CA LEU A 228 -4.31 -13.62 4.60
C LEU A 228 -4.65 -15.02 4.09
N ILE A 229 -5.00 -15.96 4.97
CA ILE A 229 -5.39 -17.32 4.55
C ILE A 229 -6.71 -17.27 3.79
N THR A 230 -7.66 -16.43 4.21
CA THR A 230 -8.91 -16.20 3.48
C THR A 230 -8.63 -15.72 2.04
N PHE A 231 -7.65 -14.84 1.86
CA PHE A 231 -7.22 -14.36 0.54
C PHE A 231 -6.52 -15.45 -0.29
N ILE A 232 -5.66 -16.27 0.31
CA ILE A 232 -5.04 -17.42 -0.36
C ILE A 232 -6.12 -18.41 -0.82
N ASN A 233 -7.04 -18.79 0.06
CA ASN A 233 -8.11 -19.73 -0.23
C ASN A 233 -9.06 -19.20 -1.31
N MET A 234 -9.29 -17.89 -1.34
CA MET A 234 -10.02 -17.22 -2.44
C MET A 234 -9.31 -17.45 -3.78
N MET A 235 -8.00 -17.23 -3.88
CA MET A 235 -7.24 -17.42 -5.13
C MET A 235 -7.14 -18.88 -5.56
N LEU A 236 -7.02 -19.81 -4.61
CA LEU A 236 -6.93 -21.24 -4.88
C LEU A 236 -8.30 -21.93 -5.04
N PHE A 237 -9.41 -21.19 -4.91
CA PHE A 237 -10.77 -21.75 -4.87
C PHE A 237 -10.95 -22.88 -3.85
N LYS A 238 -10.22 -22.83 -2.74
CA LYS A 238 -10.30 -23.80 -1.64
C LYS A 238 -11.21 -23.30 -0.53
N ARG A 239 -11.76 -24.23 0.24
CA ARG A 239 -12.37 -23.93 1.54
C ARG A 239 -11.33 -24.10 2.63
N ASP A 240 -11.59 -23.50 3.79
CA ASP A 240 -10.67 -23.61 4.92
C ASP A 240 -10.63 -25.06 5.43
N GLU A 241 -9.48 -25.72 5.27
CA GLU A 241 -9.29 -27.13 5.63
C GLU A 241 -9.29 -27.32 7.16
N ASN A 242 -9.09 -26.24 7.94
CA ASN A 242 -8.99 -26.26 9.40
C ASN A 242 -10.18 -25.54 10.08
N ALA A 243 -11.41 -25.88 9.69
CA ALA A 243 -12.61 -25.34 10.33
C ALA A 243 -12.66 -25.73 11.81
N ARG A 244 -12.62 -24.72 12.69
CA ARG A 244 -12.76 -24.92 14.14
C ARG A 244 -14.19 -25.35 14.46
N PRO A 245 -14.40 -26.31 15.37
CA PRO A 245 -15.75 -26.71 15.76
C PRO A 245 -16.52 -25.49 16.31
N GLN A 246 -17.78 -25.32 15.91
CA GLN A 246 -18.68 -24.22 16.29
C GLN A 246 -18.40 -22.84 15.67
N CYS A 247 -17.42 -22.71 14.78
CA CYS A 247 -17.14 -21.47 14.05
C CYS A 247 -17.74 -21.48 12.64
N ASP A 248 -18.23 -20.33 12.17
CA ASP A 248 -18.67 -20.18 10.78
C ASP A 248 -17.46 -20.03 9.85
N GLU A 249 -17.48 -20.71 8.70
CA GLU A 249 -16.42 -20.62 7.68
C GLU A 249 -16.36 -19.25 6.98
N VAL A 250 -17.43 -18.45 7.10
CA VAL A 250 -17.60 -17.17 6.41
C VAL A 250 -17.76 -16.02 7.41
N MET A 251 -17.17 -14.87 7.10
CA MET A 251 -17.29 -13.63 7.89
C MET A 251 -18.65 -12.93 7.68
N PHE A 252 -19.23 -13.08 6.50
CA PHE A 252 -20.54 -12.51 6.16
C PHE A 252 -21.28 -13.37 5.13
N ALA A 253 -22.61 -13.23 5.11
CA ALA A 253 -23.46 -13.99 4.20
C ALA A 253 -23.11 -13.70 2.72
N GLY A 254 -22.93 -14.74 1.92
CA GLY A 254 -22.61 -14.61 0.49
C GLY A 254 -21.13 -14.41 0.16
N GLN A 255 -20.22 -14.43 1.15
CA GLN A 255 -18.78 -14.24 0.93
C GLN A 255 -18.20 -15.16 -0.15
N ILE A 256 -18.54 -16.46 -0.14
CA ILE A 256 -18.00 -17.44 -1.12
C ILE A 256 -18.39 -17.08 -2.55
N GLY A 257 -19.65 -16.69 -2.76
CA GLY A 257 -20.14 -16.30 -4.09
C GLY A 257 -19.45 -15.03 -4.59
N LEU A 258 -19.31 -14.03 -3.71
CA LEU A 258 -18.65 -12.77 -4.02
C LEU A 258 -17.16 -12.96 -4.34
N GLN A 259 -16.45 -13.76 -3.55
CA GLN A 259 -15.03 -14.07 -3.74
C GLN A 259 -14.78 -14.78 -5.08
N LYS A 260 -15.62 -15.76 -5.43
CA LYS A 260 -15.52 -16.43 -6.74
C LYS A 260 -15.74 -15.45 -7.90
N PHE A 261 -16.76 -14.61 -7.79
CA PHE A 261 -17.04 -13.57 -8.79
C PHE A 261 -15.83 -12.63 -8.96
N PHE A 262 -15.25 -12.18 -7.84
CA PHE A 262 -14.06 -11.33 -7.82
C PHE A 262 -12.85 -11.97 -8.50
N VAL A 263 -12.54 -13.24 -8.24
CA VAL A 263 -11.42 -13.92 -8.91
C VAL A 263 -11.67 -14.05 -10.41
N VAL A 264 -12.89 -14.39 -10.85
CA VAL A 264 -13.22 -14.49 -12.28
C VAL A 264 -13.04 -13.15 -12.99
N VAL A 265 -13.53 -12.06 -12.40
CA VAL A 265 -13.34 -10.70 -12.94
C VAL A 265 -11.85 -10.36 -13.02
N ALA A 266 -11.08 -10.63 -11.96
CA ALA A 266 -9.65 -10.36 -11.93
C ALA A 266 -8.89 -11.15 -13.02
N LEU A 267 -9.23 -12.42 -13.23
CA LEU A 267 -8.63 -13.26 -14.28
C LEU A 267 -8.95 -12.75 -15.69
N LEU A 268 -10.15 -12.20 -15.92
CA LEU A 268 -10.51 -11.60 -17.21
C LEU A 268 -9.77 -10.28 -17.47
N CYS A 269 -9.43 -9.51 -16.43
CA CYS A 269 -8.67 -8.26 -16.58
C CYS A 269 -7.24 -8.49 -17.09
N VAL A 270 -6.58 -9.59 -16.71
CA VAL A 270 -5.20 -9.90 -17.10
C VAL A 270 -4.99 -9.93 -18.63
N PRO A 271 -5.72 -10.76 -19.41
CA PRO A 271 -5.54 -10.81 -20.86
C PRO A 271 -5.95 -9.50 -21.55
N VAL A 272 -6.92 -8.76 -21.01
CA VAL A 272 -7.32 -7.46 -21.57
C VAL A 272 -6.18 -6.44 -21.47
N MET A 273 -5.49 -6.39 -20.34
CA MET A 273 -4.32 -5.51 -20.16
C MET A 273 -3.15 -5.95 -21.04
N LEU A 274 -2.90 -7.25 -21.13
CA LEU A 274 -1.77 -7.81 -21.87
C LEU A 274 -1.91 -7.63 -23.39
N PHE A 275 -3.06 -8.01 -23.95
CA PHE A 275 -3.25 -8.02 -25.41
C PHE A 275 -3.88 -6.74 -25.96
N GLY A 276 -4.53 -5.94 -25.12
CA GLY A 276 -5.31 -4.82 -25.63
C GLY A 276 -4.43 -3.74 -26.29
N LYS A 277 -3.36 -3.27 -25.64
CA LYS A 277 -2.45 -2.27 -26.23
C LYS A 277 -1.79 -2.75 -27.54
N PRO A 278 -1.09 -3.90 -27.59
CA PRO A 278 -0.42 -4.34 -28.82
C PRO A 278 -1.42 -4.56 -29.96
N TYR A 279 -2.61 -5.07 -29.67
CA TYR A 279 -3.66 -5.22 -30.68
C TYR A 279 -4.08 -3.89 -31.31
N PHE A 280 -4.32 -2.86 -30.50
CA PHE A 280 -4.71 -1.55 -31.03
C PHE A 280 -3.57 -0.85 -31.77
N ILE A 281 -2.33 -0.97 -31.32
CA ILE A 281 -1.16 -0.40 -32.01
C ILE A 281 -0.97 -1.08 -33.37
N MET A 282 -1.05 -2.41 -33.44
CA MET A 282 -0.95 -3.15 -34.70
C MET A 282 -2.06 -2.77 -35.68
N GLN A 283 -3.28 -2.53 -35.17
CA GLN A 283 -4.40 -2.08 -35.98
C GLN A 283 -4.19 -0.66 -36.53
N GLU A 284 -3.62 0.24 -35.72
CA GLU A 284 -3.30 1.60 -36.15
C GLU A 284 -2.17 1.63 -37.17
N GLN A 285 -1.11 0.82 -36.98
CA GLN A 285 -0.04 0.63 -37.94
C GLN A 285 -0.55 0.07 -39.27
N LYS A 286 -1.42 -0.94 -39.24
CA LYS A 286 -2.04 -1.50 -40.46
C LYS A 286 -2.90 -0.47 -41.20
N LYS A 287 -3.64 0.38 -40.47
CA LYS A 287 -4.41 1.48 -41.06
C LYS A 287 -3.51 2.56 -41.68
N ARG A 288 -2.38 2.90 -41.04
CA ARG A 288 -1.38 3.84 -41.58
C ARG A 288 -0.69 3.27 -42.82
N ALA A 289 -0.34 1.98 -42.82
CA ALA A 289 0.21 1.30 -43.99
C ALA A 289 -0.78 1.25 -45.17
N GLN A 290 -2.08 1.08 -44.90
CA GLN A 290 -3.13 1.13 -45.93
C GLN A 290 -3.51 2.54 -46.41
N SER A 291 -3.16 3.60 -45.66
CA SER A 291 -3.41 4.99 -46.07
C SER A 291 -2.20 5.66 -46.75
N GLN A 292 -1.03 4.99 -46.77
CA GLN A 292 0.15 5.39 -47.54
C GLN A 292 0.30 4.86 -49.00
N PRO A 293 -0.65 4.18 -49.68
CA PRO A 293 -0.44 3.75 -51.07
C PRO A 293 -0.94 4.74 -52.15
N LEU A 294 -1.26 6.01 -51.85
CA LEU A 294 -1.89 6.91 -52.85
C LEU A 294 -1.27 8.30 -53.04
N GLN A 295 -0.12 8.62 -52.43
CA GLN A 295 0.54 9.92 -52.66
C GLN A 295 1.85 9.85 -53.45
N ASN A 296 2.15 8.69 -54.05
CA ASN A 296 3.33 8.50 -54.91
C ASN A 296 2.98 8.22 -56.38
N THR A 297 1.70 8.32 -56.78
CA THR A 297 1.28 7.95 -58.15
C THR A 297 0.73 9.12 -58.97
N GLU A 298 0.36 10.25 -58.36
CA GLU A 298 -0.17 11.42 -59.11
C GLU A 298 0.89 12.50 -59.43
N THR A 299 2.10 12.42 -58.90
CA THR A 299 3.17 13.40 -59.17
C THR A 299 4.17 12.99 -60.25
N ALA A 300 3.95 11.86 -60.94
CA ALA A 300 4.91 11.30 -61.91
C ALA A 300 4.64 11.63 -63.39
N GLU A 301 3.58 12.37 -63.74
CA GLU A 301 3.26 12.63 -65.17
C GLU A 301 3.57 14.03 -65.70
N ASN A 302 4.01 14.99 -64.89
CA ASN A 302 4.45 16.29 -65.42
C ASN A 302 5.85 16.63 -64.92
N GLY A 303 6.83 16.46 -65.80
CA GLY A 303 8.24 16.66 -65.51
C GLY A 303 8.58 18.11 -65.18
N ALA A 304 9.36 18.28 -64.11
CA ALA A 304 10.54 19.15 -64.04
C ALA A 304 11.10 19.14 -62.60
N ALA A 305 12.40 18.81 -62.52
CA ALA A 305 13.36 19.19 -61.47
C ALA A 305 13.11 18.84 -59.98
N ALA A 306 14.17 18.28 -59.40
CA ALA A 306 14.62 18.34 -58.00
C ALA A 306 14.32 17.16 -57.07
N GLY A 307 15.42 16.61 -56.52
CA GLY A 307 15.46 15.96 -55.20
C GLY A 307 15.51 14.44 -55.21
N ALA A 308 16.70 13.87 -55.03
CA ALA A 308 16.88 12.46 -54.71
C ALA A 308 16.16 12.10 -53.40
N VAL A 309 15.34 11.05 -53.40
CA VAL A 309 14.73 10.45 -52.21
C VAL A 309 15.43 9.13 -51.93
N GLN A 310 16.11 9.05 -50.79
CA GLN A 310 16.73 7.82 -50.26
C GLN A 310 15.68 6.76 -49.90
N PRO A 311 15.98 5.46 -50.06
CA PRO A 311 15.10 4.39 -49.62
C PRO A 311 15.03 4.34 -48.08
N ALA A 312 13.86 3.93 -47.58
CA ALA A 312 13.52 3.87 -46.17
C ALA A 312 14.49 3.02 -45.34
N ASN A 313 14.89 3.54 -44.18
CA ASN A 313 15.82 2.93 -43.25
C ASN A 313 15.21 1.65 -42.59
N PRO A 314 16.04 0.64 -42.27
CA PRO A 314 15.62 -0.60 -41.59
C PRO A 314 15.33 -0.46 -40.08
N HIS A 315 15.28 0.76 -39.53
CA HIS A 315 15.32 1.02 -38.09
C HIS A 315 14.03 0.65 -37.32
N ASP A 316 12.90 0.50 -37.99
CA ASP A 316 11.60 0.35 -37.31
C ASP A 316 11.32 -1.09 -36.80
N ASN A 317 12.02 -2.10 -37.32
CA ASN A 317 11.92 -3.46 -36.81
C ASN A 317 12.68 -3.65 -35.48
N GLU A 318 13.74 -2.85 -35.26
CA GLU A 318 14.50 -2.88 -34.01
C GLU A 318 13.68 -2.28 -32.84
N GLU A 319 12.89 -1.23 -33.07
CA GLU A 319 12.02 -0.62 -32.04
C GLU A 319 10.98 -1.60 -31.47
N ILE A 320 10.42 -2.50 -32.29
CA ILE A 320 9.42 -3.46 -31.82
C ILE A 320 10.08 -4.53 -30.95
N SER A 321 11.24 -5.05 -31.36
CA SER A 321 12.02 -5.96 -30.53
C SER A 321 12.48 -5.30 -29.23
N GLU A 322 12.88 -4.03 -29.26
CA GLU A 322 13.27 -3.27 -28.06
C GLU A 322 12.08 -3.02 -27.13
N VAL A 323 10.88 -2.75 -27.65
CA VAL A 323 9.66 -2.60 -26.82
C VAL A 323 9.29 -3.93 -26.14
N PHE A 324 9.39 -5.05 -26.84
CA PHE A 324 9.17 -6.38 -26.23
C PHE A 324 10.25 -6.70 -25.18
N ILE A 325 11.52 -6.38 -25.44
CA ILE A 325 12.63 -6.62 -24.51
C ILE A 325 12.49 -5.72 -23.27
N HIS A 326 12.12 -4.44 -23.42
CA HIS A 326 11.90 -3.53 -22.29
C HIS A 326 10.66 -3.88 -21.46
N GLN A 327 9.61 -4.44 -22.05
CA GLN A 327 8.47 -4.94 -21.29
C GLN A 327 8.80 -6.21 -20.50
N VAL A 328 9.57 -7.14 -21.08
CA VAL A 328 9.99 -8.38 -20.39
C VAL A 328 11.04 -8.10 -19.31
N ALA A 329 11.97 -7.15 -19.54
CA ALA A 329 12.99 -6.78 -18.56
C ALA A 329 12.42 -6.06 -17.32
N ASN A 330 11.37 -5.25 -17.47
CA ASN A 330 10.66 -4.63 -16.34
C ASN A 330 9.87 -5.64 -15.50
N GLU A 331 9.59 -6.83 -16.03
CA GLU A 331 8.86 -7.88 -15.31
C GLU A 331 9.80 -8.80 -14.51
N GLN A 332 11.07 -8.94 -14.90
CA GLN A 332 12.09 -9.69 -14.13
C GLN A 332 12.64 -8.96 -12.89
N THR A 333 12.40 -7.65 -12.78
CA THR A 333 12.75 -6.86 -11.58
C THR A 333 11.59 -6.78 -10.57
N ALA A 334 10.46 -7.41 -10.87
CA ALA A 334 9.25 -7.45 -10.04
C ALA A 334 8.95 -8.84 -9.42
N THR A 335 9.85 -9.80 -9.56
CA THR A 335 9.93 -11.05 -8.77
C THR A 335 11.09 -10.96 -7.81
#